data_AF-A0A6J4Y574-F1
#
_entry.id   AF-A0A6J4Y574-F1
#
_cell.length_a   1.000
_cell.length_b   1.000
_cell.length_c   1.000
_cell.angle_alpha   90.00
_cell.angle_beta   90.00
_cell.angle_gamma   90.00
#
_symmetry.space_group_name_H-M   'P 1'
#
loop_
_entity.id
_entity.type
_entity.pdbx_description
1 polymer ?
#
loop_
_entity_poly.entity_id
_entity_poly.type
_entity_poly.pdbx_seq_one_letter_code
_entity_poly.pdbx_strand_id
1 'polypeptide(L)'
;MFSIRLTTVMFITALIASGILAPESSAAETNSTRPKDSSSIASATAMLKPPSTASPRATLKSFVDNINDAYGLLMKAHRENLKTPGFFPSDSVRQMVQQAEEFFERGVDCLNLSKVPKSLKKNTGYEGAIMLKEVLDRIDLPPFQEIPNDEVIDAEADEDRKAELVRWRIPDTDIIIDRVEEGPREGEFLFTPGTVARLEEFFVKVKDFPYKPNKLISHDFFDFYTTTPGRLLPPMWSQWLPAWSNATYFDQTLWQWGALIVFPWVCCCLFGCWSGGGMGGPPSFLQGKKQSAGFWSCW
;
A
#
# COMPACT_ATOMS: atom_id res chain seq x y z
N MET A 1 -8.69 13.94 -3.30
CA MET A 1 -8.14 14.38 -4.59
C MET A 1 -6.98 13.44 -4.88
N PHE A 2 -7.11 12.48 -5.81
CA PHE A 2 -6.16 11.36 -5.91
C PHE A 2 -4.76 11.86 -6.29
N SER A 3 -3.83 11.83 -5.35
CA SER A 3 -2.41 12.12 -5.56
C SER A 3 -1.83 11.01 -6.45
N ILE A 4 -1.71 11.30 -7.75
CA ILE A 4 -0.96 10.48 -8.69
C ILE A 4 0.50 10.62 -8.29
N ARG A 5 1.03 9.65 -7.52
CA ARG A 5 2.46 9.62 -7.21
C ARG A 5 3.24 9.60 -8.53
N LEU A 6 4.22 10.49 -8.65
CA LEU A 6 5.10 10.63 -9.81
C LEU A 6 5.84 9.33 -10.18
N THR A 7 5.85 8.34 -9.28
CA THR A 7 6.34 6.98 -9.52
C THR A 7 5.64 6.30 -10.70
N THR A 8 4.36 6.61 -10.96
CA THR A 8 3.63 6.06 -12.12
C THR A 8 4.13 6.64 -13.45
N VAL A 9 4.62 7.89 -13.46
CA VAL A 9 5.14 8.55 -14.67
C VAL A 9 6.54 8.03 -15.03
N MET A 10 7.38 7.76 -14.02
CA MET A 10 8.75 7.27 -14.22
C MET A 10 8.80 5.83 -14.82
N PHE A 11 7.78 5.01 -14.56
CA PHE A 11 7.69 3.65 -15.14
C PHE A 11 7.30 3.64 -16.62
N ILE A 12 6.49 4.60 -17.07
CA ILE A 12 6.02 4.66 -18.47
C ILE A 12 7.15 5.08 -19.42
N THR A 13 8.09 5.91 -18.96
CA THR A 13 9.25 6.31 -19.78
C THR A 13 10.32 5.21 -19.89
N ALA A 14 10.42 4.30 -18.92
CA ALA A 14 11.38 3.20 -18.96
C ALA A 14 10.94 2.04 -19.88
N LEU A 15 9.62 1.85 -20.06
CA LEU A 15 9.08 0.73 -20.84
C LEU A 15 9.17 0.93 -22.35
N ILE A 16 9.31 2.16 -22.84
CA ILE A 16 9.42 2.47 -24.28
C ILE A 16 10.86 2.29 -24.80
N ALA A 17 11.85 2.18 -23.92
CA ALA A 17 13.27 2.08 -24.29
C ALA A 17 13.87 0.65 -24.29
N SER A 18 13.10 -0.38 -23.91
CA SER A 18 13.61 -1.76 -23.79
C SER A 18 12.82 -2.74 -24.67
N GLY A 19 12.93 -2.60 -25.98
CA GLY A 19 12.52 -3.65 -26.90
C GLY A 19 13.60 -4.73 -27.00
N ILE A 20 13.59 -5.75 -26.13
CA ILE A 20 14.42 -6.96 -26.29
C ILE A 20 13.67 -8.22 -25.82
N LEU A 21 13.73 -9.22 -26.72
CA LEU A 21 13.32 -10.61 -26.69
C LEU A 21 13.12 -11.27 -25.31
N ALA A 22 11.98 -11.93 -25.16
CA ALA A 22 11.77 -12.98 -24.17
C ALA A 22 12.61 -14.23 -24.52
N PRO A 23 13.41 -14.78 -23.59
CA PRO A 23 13.83 -16.17 -23.67
C PRO A 23 12.77 -17.07 -23.01
N GLU A 24 12.38 -18.15 -23.69
CA GLU A 24 11.59 -19.24 -23.11
C GLU A 24 12.33 -19.83 -21.90
N SER A 25 11.74 -19.74 -20.71
CA SER A 25 12.24 -20.44 -19.53
C SER A 25 11.78 -21.89 -19.56
N SER A 26 12.72 -22.80 -19.83
CA SER A 26 12.56 -24.24 -19.61
C SER A 26 12.18 -24.52 -18.15
N ALA A 27 11.07 -25.22 -17.97
CA ALA A 27 10.57 -25.66 -16.66
C ALA A 27 11.54 -26.70 -16.05
N ALA A 28 12.28 -26.28 -15.03
CA ALA A 28 12.98 -27.19 -14.13
C ALA A 28 12.07 -27.46 -12.92
N GLU A 29 11.45 -28.64 -12.89
CA GLU A 29 10.79 -29.19 -11.69
C GLU A 29 11.81 -29.31 -10.56
N THR A 30 11.75 -28.40 -9.60
CA THR A 30 12.44 -28.56 -8.32
C THR A 30 11.49 -29.27 -7.36
N ASN A 31 11.68 -30.59 -7.26
CA ASN A 31 11.03 -31.42 -6.26
C ASN A 31 11.46 -30.97 -4.85
N SER A 32 10.64 -30.15 -4.20
CA SER A 32 10.90 -29.62 -2.86
C SER A 32 10.55 -30.66 -1.79
N THR A 33 11.56 -31.43 -1.36
CA THR A 33 11.51 -32.32 -0.21
C THR A 33 11.60 -31.55 1.11
N ARG A 34 10.65 -30.65 1.39
CA ARG A 34 10.52 -30.06 2.75
C ARG A 34 9.66 -31.01 3.59
N PRO A 35 10.15 -31.50 4.75
CA PRO A 35 9.34 -32.35 5.62
C PRO A 35 8.09 -31.57 6.04
N LYS A 36 6.90 -32.15 5.81
CA LYS A 36 5.60 -31.63 6.24
C LYS A 36 5.47 -31.82 7.75
N ASP A 37 6.15 -30.99 8.51
CA ASP A 37 6.00 -30.90 9.95
C ASP A 37 4.70 -30.15 10.29
N SER A 38 3.98 -30.61 11.32
CA SER A 38 2.73 -29.96 11.78
C SER A 38 2.91 -28.49 12.16
N SER A 39 4.14 -28.07 12.48
CA SER A 39 4.51 -26.68 12.76
C SER A 39 4.40 -25.79 11.51
N SER A 40 4.78 -26.30 10.32
CA SER A 40 4.70 -25.52 9.08
C SER A 40 3.27 -25.38 8.58
N ILE A 41 2.42 -26.40 8.80
CA ILE A 41 0.99 -26.32 8.48
C ILE A 41 0.27 -25.33 9.42
N ALA A 42 0.53 -25.41 10.72
CA ALA A 42 -0.02 -24.45 11.69
C ALA A 42 0.42 -23.01 11.41
N SER A 43 1.67 -22.83 10.97
CA SER A 43 2.20 -21.53 10.52
C SER A 43 1.50 -21.03 9.24
N ALA A 44 1.31 -21.89 8.24
CA ALA A 44 0.61 -21.55 7.01
C ALA A 44 -0.87 -21.19 7.24
N THR A 45 -1.57 -21.93 8.10
CA THR A 45 -2.95 -21.59 8.49
C THR A 45 -3.00 -20.29 9.29
N ALA A 46 -2.02 -20.05 10.17
CA ALA A 46 -1.92 -18.79 10.89
C ALA A 46 -1.67 -17.60 9.97
N MET A 47 -0.94 -17.78 8.85
CA MET A 47 -0.70 -16.75 7.83
C MET A 47 -1.96 -16.40 7.01
N LEU A 48 -2.83 -17.37 6.74
CA LEU A 48 -4.07 -17.17 5.98
C LEU A 48 -5.27 -16.76 6.83
N LYS A 49 -5.11 -16.60 8.14
CA LYS A 49 -6.20 -16.26 9.03
C LYS A 49 -6.69 -14.82 8.75
N PRO A 50 -7.97 -14.62 8.37
CA PRO A 50 -8.52 -13.28 8.18
C PRO A 50 -8.62 -12.52 9.51
N PRO A 51 -8.73 -11.17 9.49
CA PRO A 51 -9.09 -10.42 10.68
C PRO A 51 -10.48 -10.84 11.19
N SER A 52 -10.74 -10.67 12.47
CA SER A 52 -12.08 -10.90 13.01
C SER A 52 -12.96 -9.70 12.72
N THR A 53 -14.00 -9.90 11.90
CA THR A 53 -14.96 -8.87 11.46
C THR A 53 -16.40 -9.23 11.84
N ALA A 54 -16.58 -10.02 12.91
CA ALA A 54 -17.89 -10.53 13.34
C ALA A 54 -18.78 -9.48 14.03
N SER A 55 -18.19 -8.37 14.50
CA SER A 55 -18.89 -7.29 15.21
C SER A 55 -18.06 -6.00 15.17
N PRO A 56 -18.64 -4.83 15.54
CA PRO A 56 -17.88 -3.59 15.66
C PRO A 56 -16.68 -3.72 16.61
N ARG A 57 -16.88 -4.37 17.77
CA ARG A 57 -15.80 -4.64 18.74
C ARG A 57 -14.69 -5.49 18.14
N ALA A 58 -15.04 -6.60 17.49
CA ALA A 58 -14.07 -7.52 16.89
C ALA A 58 -13.25 -6.84 15.78
N THR A 59 -13.92 -6.03 14.95
CA THR A 59 -13.32 -5.30 13.83
C THR A 59 -12.34 -4.24 14.31
N LEU A 60 -12.76 -3.38 15.25
CA LEU A 60 -11.89 -2.35 15.81
C LEU A 60 -10.67 -2.98 16.49
N LYS A 61 -10.88 -4.05 17.26
CA LYS A 61 -9.81 -4.75 17.95
C LYS A 61 -8.82 -5.37 16.97
N SER A 62 -9.34 -6.10 15.97
CA SER A 62 -8.51 -6.71 14.93
C SER A 62 -7.70 -5.65 14.19
N PHE A 63 -8.32 -4.52 13.81
CA PHE A 63 -7.63 -3.42 13.15
C PHE A 63 -6.46 -2.88 14.00
N VAL A 64 -6.74 -2.50 15.26
CA VAL A 64 -5.74 -1.90 16.15
C VAL A 64 -4.60 -2.88 16.43
N ASP A 65 -4.92 -4.14 16.75
CA ASP A 65 -3.91 -5.16 17.08
C ASP A 65 -3.01 -5.45 15.86
N ASN A 66 -3.61 -5.68 14.68
CA ASN A 66 -2.84 -5.98 13.46
C ASN A 66 -1.95 -4.81 13.02
N ILE A 67 -2.44 -3.56 13.05
CA ILE A 67 -1.60 -2.41 12.67
C ILE A 67 -0.49 -2.16 13.69
N ASN A 68 -0.74 -2.39 14.98
CA ASN A 68 0.30 -2.31 16.01
C ASN A 68 1.39 -3.38 15.84
N ASP A 69 1.01 -4.63 15.57
CA ASP A 69 1.95 -5.72 15.34
C ASP A 69 2.77 -5.48 14.06
N ALA A 70 2.12 -5.01 12.99
CA ALA A 70 2.78 -4.59 11.76
C ALA A 70 3.80 -3.48 12.01
N TYR A 71 3.39 -2.40 12.70
CA TYR A 71 4.27 -1.28 13.05
C TYR A 71 5.46 -1.74 13.89
N GLY A 72 5.22 -2.53 14.94
CA GLY A 72 6.26 -3.03 15.84
C GLY A 72 7.31 -3.88 15.11
N LEU A 73 6.87 -4.80 14.24
CA LEU A 73 7.77 -5.59 13.41
C LEU A 73 8.50 -4.76 12.37
N LEU A 74 7.82 -3.81 11.73
CA LEU A 74 8.41 -2.94 10.72
C LEU A 74 9.49 -2.04 11.32
N MET A 75 9.25 -1.44 12.50
CA MET A 75 10.23 -0.64 13.22
C MET A 75 11.41 -1.47 13.74
N LYS A 76 11.20 -2.74 14.06
CA LYS A 76 12.28 -3.68 14.39
C LYS A 76 13.11 -4.00 13.14
N ALA A 77 12.45 -4.34 12.03
CA ALA A 77 13.09 -4.60 10.75
C ALA A 77 13.89 -3.38 10.26
N HIS A 78 13.34 -2.18 10.37
CA HIS A 78 14.02 -0.93 10.01
C HIS A 78 15.30 -0.71 10.82
N ARG A 79 15.25 -0.88 12.15
CA ARG A 79 16.42 -0.76 13.02
C ARG A 79 17.51 -1.79 12.72
N GLU A 80 17.12 -3.00 12.31
CA GLU A 80 18.08 -4.03 11.88
C GLU A 80 18.66 -3.70 10.51
N ASN A 81 17.81 -3.27 9.57
CA ASN A 81 18.20 -2.89 8.22
C ASN A 81 19.21 -1.72 8.19
N LEU A 82 19.12 -0.78 9.14
CA LEU A 82 20.09 0.31 9.30
C LEU A 82 21.48 -0.16 9.81
N LYS A 83 21.57 -1.34 10.42
CA LYS A 83 22.83 -1.88 10.97
C LYS A 83 23.54 -2.82 9.99
N THR A 84 22.83 -3.34 9.00
CA THR A 84 23.36 -4.30 8.04
C THR A 84 24.00 -3.57 6.86
N PRO A 85 25.30 -3.74 6.58
CA PRO A 85 25.90 -3.19 5.38
C PRO A 85 25.46 -3.98 4.14
N GLY A 86 25.29 -3.28 3.01
CA GLY A 86 25.04 -3.91 1.70
C GLY A 86 23.95 -3.25 0.88
N PHE A 87 23.68 -3.82 -0.29
CA PHE A 87 22.66 -3.35 -1.23
C PHE A 87 21.28 -3.99 -1.00
N PHE A 88 21.22 -5.06 -0.21
CA PHE A 88 20.01 -5.85 -0.01
C PHE A 88 19.77 -6.15 1.48
N PRO A 89 18.51 -6.16 1.94
CA PRO A 89 18.18 -6.60 3.30
C PRO A 89 18.56 -8.06 3.52
N SER A 90 18.95 -8.40 4.75
CA SER A 90 19.19 -9.77 5.20
C SER A 90 17.91 -10.61 5.14
N ASP A 91 18.05 -11.94 5.13
CA ASP A 91 16.89 -12.84 5.13
C ASP A 91 16.00 -12.66 6.37
N SER A 92 16.60 -12.37 7.54
CA SER A 92 15.87 -12.04 8.77
C SER A 92 15.00 -10.78 8.61
N VAL A 93 15.55 -9.72 8.00
CA VAL A 93 14.81 -8.48 7.72
C VAL A 93 13.69 -8.74 6.72
N ARG A 94 13.96 -9.51 5.66
CA ARG A 94 12.92 -9.87 4.66
C ARG A 94 11.76 -10.62 5.29
N GLN A 95 12.04 -11.58 6.17
CA GLN A 95 11.00 -12.33 6.89
C GLN A 95 10.19 -11.42 7.82
N MET A 96 10.84 -10.53 8.56
CA MET A 96 10.13 -9.57 9.41
C MET A 96 9.24 -8.61 8.60
N VAL A 97 9.71 -8.14 7.44
CA VAL A 97 8.90 -7.29 6.55
C VAL A 97 7.71 -8.05 5.99
N GLN A 98 7.91 -9.29 5.53
CA GLN A 98 6.82 -10.12 5.02
C GLN A 98 5.76 -10.34 6.09
N GLN A 99 6.16 -10.67 7.32
CA GLN A 99 5.24 -10.84 8.43
C GLN A 99 4.53 -9.52 8.82
N ALA A 100 5.25 -8.40 8.81
CA ALA A 100 4.65 -7.08 9.03
C ALA A 100 3.62 -6.74 7.96
N GLU A 101 3.91 -7.06 6.69
CA GLU A 101 3.00 -6.87 5.56
C GLU A 101 1.73 -7.73 5.71
N GLU A 102 1.84 -8.96 6.19
CA GLU A 102 0.69 -9.83 6.46
C GLU A 102 -0.23 -9.26 7.55
N PHE A 103 0.34 -8.81 8.67
CA PHE A 103 -0.45 -8.11 9.70
C PHE A 103 -1.07 -6.83 9.14
N PHE A 104 -0.31 -6.09 8.35
CA PHE A 104 -0.79 -4.85 7.79
C PHE A 104 -1.96 -5.06 6.81
N GLU A 105 -1.87 -6.04 5.91
CA GLU A 105 -2.98 -6.41 5.02
C GLU A 105 -4.24 -6.80 5.80
N ARG A 106 -4.12 -7.53 6.93
CA ARG A 106 -5.27 -7.83 7.79
C ARG A 106 -5.89 -6.59 8.42
N GLY A 107 -5.09 -5.58 8.75
CA GLY A 107 -5.59 -4.27 9.17
C GLY A 107 -6.33 -3.57 8.03
N VAL A 108 -5.78 -3.58 6.81
CA VAL A 108 -6.45 -3.04 5.61
C VAL A 108 -7.76 -3.77 5.32
N ASP A 109 -7.82 -5.08 5.58
CA ASP A 109 -9.03 -5.88 5.42
C ASP A 109 -10.15 -5.44 6.37
N CYS A 110 -9.91 -4.68 7.43
CA CYS A 110 -10.99 -4.09 8.24
C CYS A 110 -11.66 -2.87 7.56
N LEU A 111 -11.11 -2.37 6.44
CA LEU A 111 -11.64 -1.23 5.70
C LEU A 111 -12.54 -1.66 4.55
N ASN A 112 -13.70 -1.02 4.39
CA ASN A 112 -14.56 -1.25 3.24
C ASN A 112 -14.09 -0.42 2.02
N LEU A 113 -13.24 -1.05 1.19
CA LEU A 113 -12.72 -0.46 -0.04
C LEU A 113 -13.62 -0.68 -1.27
N SER A 114 -14.90 -1.03 -1.10
CA SER A 114 -15.81 -1.35 -2.22
C SER A 114 -16.00 -0.19 -3.20
N LYS A 115 -16.00 1.05 -2.71
CA LYS A 115 -16.13 2.28 -3.52
C LYS A 115 -14.80 2.80 -4.07
N VAL A 116 -13.69 2.12 -3.80
CA VAL A 116 -12.36 2.51 -4.30
C VAL A 116 -12.06 1.76 -5.61
N PRO A 117 -11.59 2.46 -6.67
CA PRO A 117 -11.18 1.82 -7.93
C PRO A 117 -10.14 0.72 -7.71
N LYS A 118 -10.26 -0.41 -8.42
CA LYS A 118 -9.41 -1.60 -8.24
C LYS A 118 -7.91 -1.29 -8.30
N SER A 119 -7.49 -0.40 -9.19
CA SER A 119 -6.08 0.03 -9.35
C SER A 119 -5.54 0.83 -8.15
N LEU A 120 -6.42 1.44 -7.35
CA LEU A 120 -6.06 2.31 -6.24
C LEU A 120 -6.25 1.64 -4.88
N LYS A 121 -7.01 0.53 -4.80
CA LYS A 121 -7.32 -0.17 -3.54
C LYS A 121 -6.10 -0.42 -2.67
N LYS A 122 -4.99 -0.88 -3.26
CA LYS A 122 -3.77 -1.19 -2.50
C LYS A 122 -3.18 0.08 -1.86
N ASN A 123 -3.04 1.16 -2.62
CA ASN A 123 -2.48 2.41 -2.09
C ASN A 123 -3.44 3.07 -1.10
N THR A 124 -4.72 3.23 -1.46
CA THR A 124 -5.74 3.81 -0.60
C THR A 124 -5.96 3.00 0.68
N GLY A 125 -5.92 1.67 0.59
CA GLY A 125 -6.02 0.80 1.76
C GLY A 125 -4.85 1.01 2.71
N TYR A 126 -3.63 1.09 2.19
CA TYR A 126 -2.44 1.27 3.00
C TYR A 126 -2.38 2.62 3.69
N GLU A 127 -2.55 3.67 2.90
CA GLU A 127 -2.54 5.04 3.40
C GLU A 127 -3.70 5.28 4.36
N GLY A 128 -4.90 4.78 4.03
CA GLY A 128 -6.08 4.86 4.88
C GLY A 128 -5.91 4.12 6.21
N ALA A 129 -5.35 2.91 6.21
CA ALA A 129 -5.10 2.18 7.45
C ALA A 129 -4.13 2.92 8.37
N ILE A 130 -3.08 3.52 7.83
CA ILE A 130 -2.13 4.31 8.64
C ILE A 130 -2.80 5.58 9.17
N MET A 131 -3.50 6.34 8.31
CA MET A 131 -4.24 7.54 8.74
C MET A 131 -5.27 7.22 9.83
N LEU A 132 -6.04 6.14 9.65
CA LEU A 132 -7.00 5.72 10.66
C LEU A 132 -6.31 5.37 11.98
N LYS A 133 -5.20 4.63 11.94
CA LYS A 133 -4.44 4.31 13.17
C LYS A 133 -3.93 5.57 13.88
N GLU A 134 -3.38 6.52 13.13
CA GLU A 134 -2.92 7.81 13.67
C GLU A 134 -4.06 8.59 14.34
N VAL A 135 -5.27 8.53 13.76
CA VAL A 135 -6.48 9.12 14.37
C VAL A 135 -6.84 8.40 15.66
N LEU A 136 -6.96 7.06 15.61
CA LEU A 136 -7.32 6.23 16.76
C LEU A 136 -6.32 6.33 17.92
N ASP A 137 -5.05 6.65 17.65
CA ASP A 137 -4.02 6.83 18.67
C ASP A 137 -4.07 8.19 19.38
N ARG A 138 -4.87 9.14 18.86
CA ARG A 138 -5.03 10.51 19.40
C ARG A 138 -6.41 10.82 19.95
N ILE A 139 -7.43 10.04 19.59
CA ILE A 139 -8.77 10.17 20.14
C ILE A 139 -9.00 9.20 21.30
N ASP A 140 -9.91 9.53 22.21
CA ASP A 140 -10.36 8.59 23.22
C ASP A 140 -11.24 7.51 22.59
N LEU A 141 -11.03 6.26 22.99
CA LEU A 141 -11.86 5.13 22.59
C LEU A 141 -12.57 4.60 23.83
N PRO A 142 -13.85 4.23 23.72
CA PRO A 142 -14.53 3.55 24.82
C PRO A 142 -13.80 2.25 25.16
N PRO A 143 -13.88 1.77 26.41
CA PRO A 143 -13.42 0.44 26.77
C PRO A 143 -13.97 -0.60 25.79
N PHE A 144 -13.14 -1.55 25.35
CA PHE A 144 -13.55 -2.54 24.35
C PHE A 144 -14.78 -3.35 24.79
N GLN A 145 -15.00 -3.52 26.09
CA GLN A 145 -16.16 -4.20 26.67
C GLN A 145 -17.48 -3.45 26.47
N GLU A 146 -17.44 -2.14 26.21
CA GLU A 146 -18.63 -1.31 25.98
C GLU A 146 -19.01 -1.22 24.50
N ILE A 147 -18.08 -1.54 23.59
CA ILE A 147 -18.32 -1.56 22.15
C ILE A 147 -19.20 -2.76 21.81
N PRO A 148 -20.23 -2.70 20.95
CA PRO A 148 -21.09 -3.85 20.66
C PRO A 148 -20.32 -5.07 20.12
N ASN A 149 -20.54 -6.24 20.72
CA ASN A 149 -20.16 -7.54 20.14
C ASN A 149 -21.37 -8.21 19.47
N ASP A 150 -21.10 -9.33 18.82
CA ASP A 150 -22.08 -10.20 18.16
C ASP A 150 -23.16 -10.67 19.14
N GLU A 151 -22.78 -11.15 20.33
CA GLU A 151 -23.73 -11.60 21.36
C GLU A 151 -24.70 -10.49 21.79
N VAL A 152 -24.21 -9.25 21.99
CA VAL A 152 -25.05 -8.11 22.38
C VAL A 152 -25.98 -7.68 21.23
N ILE A 153 -25.50 -7.71 19.98
CA ILE A 153 -26.32 -7.39 18.81
C ILE A 153 -27.44 -8.42 18.62
N ASP A 154 -27.13 -9.70 18.81
CA ASP A 154 -28.09 -10.79 18.61
C ASP A 154 -29.14 -10.87 19.74
N ALA A 155 -28.76 -10.48 20.97
CA ALA A 155 -29.65 -10.45 22.12
C ALA A 155 -30.60 -9.23 22.16
N GLU A 156 -30.32 -8.17 21.40
CA GLU A 156 -31.18 -6.98 21.34
C GLU A 156 -32.48 -7.29 20.59
N ALA A 157 -33.61 -7.02 21.26
CA ALA A 157 -34.95 -7.32 20.77
C ALA A 157 -35.63 -6.11 20.14
N ASP A 158 -35.19 -4.90 20.51
CA ASP A 158 -35.66 -3.67 19.90
C ASP A 158 -34.92 -3.45 18.57
N GLU A 159 -35.67 -3.49 17.45
CA GLU A 159 -35.10 -3.39 16.10
C GLU A 159 -34.39 -2.06 15.83
N ASP A 160 -34.89 -0.95 16.40
CA ASP A 160 -34.28 0.37 16.22
C ASP A 160 -32.92 0.42 16.93
N ARG A 161 -32.85 -0.08 18.17
CA ARG A 161 -31.57 -0.20 18.91
C ARG A 161 -30.62 -1.17 18.24
N LYS A 162 -31.13 -2.29 17.73
CA LYS A 162 -30.32 -3.27 17.02
C LYS A 162 -29.68 -2.65 15.78
N ALA A 163 -30.42 -1.83 15.02
CA ALA A 163 -29.88 -1.09 13.89
C ALA A 163 -28.74 -0.14 14.28
N GLU A 164 -28.85 0.55 15.44
CA GLU A 164 -27.78 1.39 15.98
C GLU A 164 -26.53 0.59 16.41
N LEU A 165 -26.72 -0.61 16.98
CA LEU A 165 -25.62 -1.49 17.36
C LEU A 165 -24.92 -2.12 16.15
N VAL A 166 -25.68 -2.40 15.08
CA VAL A 166 -25.14 -2.91 13.81
C VAL A 166 -24.34 -1.82 13.10
N ARG A 167 -24.89 -0.60 13.02
CA ARG A 167 -24.24 0.58 12.47
C ARG A 167 -23.60 1.41 13.58
N TRP A 168 -22.56 0.84 14.18
CA TRP A 168 -21.92 1.44 15.33
C TRP A 168 -20.99 2.60 14.94
N ARG A 169 -21.17 3.72 15.64
CA ARG A 169 -20.32 4.92 15.53
C ARG A 169 -19.38 4.99 16.72
N ILE A 170 -18.11 5.27 16.47
CA ILE A 170 -17.17 5.61 17.55
C ILE A 170 -17.66 6.92 18.20
N PRO A 171 -17.85 6.96 19.54
CA PRO A 171 -18.36 8.13 20.24
C PRO A 171 -17.66 9.44 19.85
N ASP A 172 -18.43 10.52 19.73
CA ASP A 172 -17.97 11.87 19.38
C ASP A 172 -17.19 11.98 18.06
N THR A 173 -17.36 11.02 17.14
CA THR A 173 -16.74 11.06 15.81
C THR A 173 -17.71 10.64 14.70
N ASP A 174 -17.34 10.92 13.46
CA ASP A 174 -18.02 10.42 12.26
C ASP A 174 -17.45 9.08 11.76
N ILE A 175 -16.66 8.38 12.58
CA ILE A 175 -16.05 7.10 12.21
C ILE A 175 -17.07 5.99 12.50
N ILE A 176 -17.55 5.36 11.44
CA ILE A 176 -18.59 4.33 11.51
C ILE A 176 -18.01 2.97 11.08
N ILE A 177 -18.35 1.95 11.85
CA ILE A 177 -18.23 0.54 11.48
C ILE A 177 -19.65 0.03 11.25
N ASP A 178 -19.90 -0.59 10.10
CA ASP A 178 -21.22 -1.07 9.72
C ASP A 178 -21.12 -2.47 9.12
N ARG A 179 -22.22 -3.22 9.17
CA ARG A 179 -22.31 -4.52 8.49
C ARG A 179 -22.41 -4.29 6.98
N VAL A 180 -21.62 -5.01 6.23
CA VAL A 180 -21.66 -4.98 4.76
C VAL A 180 -22.93 -5.68 4.29
N GLU A 181 -23.78 -4.95 3.57
CA GLU A 181 -25.07 -5.46 3.08
C GLU A 181 -24.95 -6.28 1.79
N GLU A 182 -23.95 -5.98 0.94
CA GLU A 182 -23.84 -6.58 -0.39
C GLU A 182 -22.39 -6.83 -0.82
N GLY A 183 -22.21 -7.83 -1.68
CA GLY A 183 -20.96 -8.13 -2.36
C GLY A 183 -20.17 -9.28 -1.73
N PRO A 184 -18.90 -9.48 -2.10
CA PRO A 184 -18.13 -10.66 -1.69
C PRO A 184 -17.81 -10.72 -0.19
N ARG A 185 -18.08 -9.63 0.55
CA ARG A 185 -17.82 -9.48 1.99
C ARG A 185 -19.10 -9.22 2.77
N GLU A 186 -20.25 -9.57 2.20
CA GLU A 186 -21.55 -9.47 2.86
C GLU A 186 -21.52 -10.14 4.23
N GLY A 187 -22.15 -9.49 5.22
CA GLY A 187 -22.22 -9.95 6.60
C GLY A 187 -21.02 -9.57 7.49
N GLU A 188 -19.90 -9.14 6.91
CA GLU A 188 -18.76 -8.65 7.68
C GLU A 188 -18.99 -7.22 8.21
N PHE A 189 -18.49 -6.91 9.40
CA PHE A 189 -18.45 -5.55 9.94
C PHE A 189 -17.14 -4.87 9.52
N LEU A 190 -17.23 -3.72 8.85
CA LEU A 190 -16.07 -2.99 8.33
C LEU A 190 -16.21 -1.49 8.54
N PHE A 191 -15.09 -0.77 8.61
CA PHE A 191 -15.11 0.69 8.52
C PHE A 191 -15.76 1.11 7.20
N THR A 192 -16.82 1.89 7.27
CA THR A 192 -17.68 2.16 6.11
C THR A 192 -16.93 2.84 4.97
N PRO A 193 -17.41 2.73 3.70
CA PRO A 193 -16.83 3.49 2.61
C PRO A 193 -16.84 5.02 2.85
N GLY A 194 -17.86 5.52 3.59
CA GLY A 194 -17.94 6.92 4.00
C GLY A 194 -16.84 7.32 4.99
N THR A 195 -16.53 6.45 5.95
CA THR A 195 -15.36 6.60 6.84
C THR A 195 -14.08 6.65 6.02
N VAL A 196 -13.85 5.65 5.15
CA VAL A 196 -12.63 5.52 4.34
C VAL A 196 -12.40 6.76 3.46
N ALA A 197 -13.45 7.29 2.85
CA ALA A 197 -13.37 8.48 2.00
C ALA A 197 -12.99 9.77 2.74
N ARG A 198 -13.15 9.81 4.08
CA ARG A 198 -12.88 10.98 4.92
C ARG A 198 -11.65 10.83 5.83
N LEU A 199 -10.89 9.73 5.71
CA LEU A 199 -9.73 9.47 6.59
C LEU A 199 -8.67 10.58 6.54
N GLU A 200 -8.41 11.14 5.36
CA GLU A 200 -7.50 12.27 5.21
C GLU A 200 -7.98 13.51 5.99
N GLU A 201 -9.28 13.83 5.89
CA GLU A 201 -9.90 14.93 6.64
C GLU A 201 -9.76 14.72 8.15
N PHE A 202 -10.04 13.50 8.63
CA PHE A 202 -9.91 13.17 10.06
C PHE A 202 -8.47 13.26 10.53
N PHE A 203 -7.53 12.70 9.77
CA PHE A 203 -6.10 12.73 10.08
C PHE A 203 -5.58 14.17 10.18
N VAL A 204 -5.86 15.02 9.20
CA VAL A 204 -5.40 16.42 9.20
C VAL A 204 -5.92 17.19 10.42
N LYS A 205 -7.15 16.91 10.88
CA LYS A 205 -7.73 17.54 12.08
C LYS A 205 -7.01 17.18 13.36
N VAL A 206 -6.47 15.96 13.47
CA VAL A 206 -5.91 15.44 14.72
C VAL A 206 -4.39 15.29 14.72
N LYS A 207 -3.70 15.34 13.57
CA LYS A 207 -2.26 15.04 13.46
C LYS A 207 -1.36 15.82 14.42
N ASP A 208 -1.74 17.06 14.76
CA ASP A 208 -0.97 17.96 15.63
C ASP A 208 -1.31 17.81 17.13
N PHE A 209 -2.28 16.95 17.47
CA PHE A 209 -2.61 16.60 18.85
C PHE A 209 -1.65 15.53 19.39
N PRO A 210 -1.39 15.50 20.72
CA PRO A 210 -0.52 14.51 21.32
C PRO A 210 -1.13 13.10 21.22
N TYR A 211 -0.25 12.10 21.12
CA TYR A 211 -0.61 10.70 21.24
C TYR A 211 -1.08 10.36 22.66
N LYS A 212 -1.97 9.37 22.79
CA LYS A 212 -2.34 8.81 24.09
C LYS A 212 -1.12 8.18 24.79
N PRO A 213 -1.01 8.25 26.13
CA PRO A 213 0.10 7.67 26.88
C PRO A 213 -0.04 6.14 27.04
N ASN A 214 -0.09 5.40 25.93
CA ASN A 214 -0.26 3.95 25.90
C ASN A 214 0.92 3.28 25.18
N LYS A 215 1.26 2.03 25.54
CA LYS A 215 2.32 1.24 24.91
C LYS A 215 1.96 0.76 23.49
N LEU A 216 0.68 0.80 23.11
CA LEU A 216 0.14 0.26 21.85
C LEU A 216 -0.16 1.36 20.80
N ILE A 217 0.73 2.35 20.70
CA ILE A 217 0.63 3.46 19.74
C ILE A 217 1.68 3.32 18.64
N SER A 218 1.31 3.75 17.43
CA SER A 218 2.14 3.71 16.24
C SER A 218 2.66 5.11 15.94
N HIS A 219 3.66 5.57 16.70
CA HIS A 219 4.20 6.91 16.58
C HIS A 219 4.72 7.22 15.17
N ASP A 220 4.33 8.41 14.67
CA ASP A 220 4.80 9.01 13.42
C ASP A 220 4.79 8.03 12.23
N PHE A 221 3.87 7.07 12.23
CA PHE A 221 3.84 6.01 11.24
C PHE A 221 3.48 6.59 9.86
N PHE A 222 2.59 7.59 9.82
CA PHE A 222 2.29 8.29 8.58
C PHE A 222 3.48 9.07 8.02
N ASP A 223 4.23 9.77 8.89
CA ASP A 223 5.43 10.50 8.47
C ASP A 223 6.50 9.54 7.95
N PHE A 224 6.74 8.44 8.67
CA PHE A 224 7.65 7.38 8.24
C PHE A 224 7.24 6.81 6.87
N TYR A 225 5.96 6.51 6.67
CA TYR A 225 5.44 5.94 5.42
C TYR A 225 5.55 6.89 4.22
N THR A 226 5.37 8.19 4.45
CA THR A 226 5.37 9.19 3.36
C THR A 226 6.76 9.69 2.99
N THR A 227 7.66 9.80 3.97
CA THR A 227 9.04 10.28 3.76
C THR A 227 9.99 9.19 3.27
N THR A 228 9.62 7.92 3.47
CA THR A 228 10.48 6.79 3.16
C THR A 228 10.17 6.21 1.76
N PRO A 229 11.19 6.03 0.89
CA PRO A 229 10.98 5.36 -0.38
C PRO A 229 10.62 3.88 -0.18
N GLY A 230 9.81 3.32 -1.08
CA GLY A 230 9.41 1.92 -1.03
C GLY A 230 7.96 1.75 -0.58
N ARG A 231 7.61 0.53 -0.14
CA ARG A 231 6.24 0.17 0.24
C ARG A 231 6.02 0.28 1.74
N LEU A 232 6.78 -0.46 2.54
CA LEU A 232 6.73 -0.41 4.01
C LEU A 232 8.13 -0.22 4.60
N LEU A 233 9.14 -0.90 4.06
CA LEU A 233 10.53 -0.75 4.48
C LEU A 233 11.34 0.05 3.44
N PRO A 234 12.20 0.99 3.87
CA PRO A 234 13.12 1.67 2.97
C PRO A 234 14.06 0.67 2.28
N PRO A 235 14.28 0.81 0.96
CA PRO A 235 15.34 0.07 0.29
C PRO A 235 16.72 0.52 0.80
N MET A 236 17.69 -0.39 0.79
CA MET A 236 19.04 -0.14 1.35
C MET A 236 19.74 1.09 0.76
N TRP A 237 19.58 1.33 -0.55
CA TRP A 237 20.20 2.48 -1.22
C TRP A 237 19.76 3.82 -0.63
N SER A 238 18.58 3.88 0.01
CA SER A 238 18.07 5.12 0.62
C SER A 238 18.95 5.60 1.78
N GLN A 239 19.73 4.71 2.39
CA GLN A 239 20.68 5.07 3.46
C GLN A 239 21.85 5.92 2.97
N TRP A 240 22.10 5.97 1.66
CA TRP A 240 23.13 6.83 1.06
C TRP A 240 22.65 8.23 0.74
N LEU A 241 21.34 8.48 0.88
CA LEU A 241 20.80 9.81 0.74
C LEU A 241 21.12 10.63 1.99
N PRO A 242 21.63 11.87 1.84
CA PRO A 242 21.82 12.77 2.97
C PRO A 242 20.50 13.05 3.69
N ALA A 243 20.52 13.25 5.01
CA ALA A 243 19.31 13.48 5.79
C ALA A 243 18.44 14.66 5.28
N TRP A 244 19.08 15.73 4.77
CA TRP A 244 18.36 16.87 4.22
C TRP A 244 17.50 16.52 3.00
N SER A 245 17.81 15.45 2.26
CA SER A 245 17.10 15.12 1.03
C SER A 245 15.74 14.45 1.26
N ASN A 246 15.46 14.01 2.49
CA ASN A 246 14.17 13.45 2.90
C ASN A 246 13.18 14.54 3.35
N ALA A 247 13.60 15.81 3.42
CA ALA A 247 12.69 16.92 3.67
C ALA A 247 11.61 16.98 2.58
N THR A 248 10.38 17.25 2.99
CA THR A 248 9.22 17.28 2.09
C THR A 248 8.93 18.71 1.62
N TYR A 249 8.61 18.85 0.33
CA TYR A 249 8.16 20.08 -0.32
C TYR A 249 7.07 19.72 -1.35
N PHE A 250 5.87 20.28 -1.19
CA PHE A 250 4.65 19.87 -1.94
C PHE A 250 4.40 18.35 -1.90
N ASP A 251 4.39 17.76 -0.71
CA ASP A 251 4.14 16.32 -0.47
C ASP A 251 5.09 15.36 -1.20
N GLN A 252 6.24 15.86 -1.66
CA GLN A 252 7.31 15.08 -2.26
C GLN A 252 8.64 15.40 -1.59
N THR A 253 9.50 14.41 -1.45
CA THR A 253 10.85 14.57 -0.87
C THR A 253 11.78 15.32 -1.83
N LEU A 254 12.75 16.08 -1.30
CA LEU A 254 13.71 16.82 -2.13
C LEU A 254 14.50 15.92 -3.10
N TRP A 255 14.82 14.69 -2.71
CA TRP A 255 15.49 13.76 -3.63
C TRP A 255 14.59 13.36 -4.82
N GLN A 256 13.27 13.25 -4.64
CA GLN A 256 12.32 12.97 -5.72
C GLN A 256 12.28 14.13 -6.72
N TRP A 257 12.29 15.37 -6.24
CA TRP A 257 12.42 16.55 -7.09
C TRP A 257 13.74 16.56 -7.88
N GLY A 258 14.85 16.22 -7.22
CA GLY A 258 16.15 16.08 -7.87
C GLY A 258 16.13 15.00 -8.97
N ALA A 259 15.59 13.83 -8.67
CA ALA A 259 15.42 12.74 -9.63
C ALA A 259 14.59 13.17 -10.85
N LEU A 260 13.47 13.87 -10.61
CA LEU A 260 12.58 14.36 -11.67
C LEU A 260 13.29 15.29 -12.67
N ILE A 261 14.25 16.09 -12.20
CA ILE A 261 15.01 17.01 -13.07
C ILE A 261 16.17 16.27 -13.75
N VAL A 262 16.92 15.47 -12.99
CA VAL A 262 18.15 14.84 -13.46
C VAL A 262 17.88 13.73 -14.49
N PHE A 263 16.85 12.90 -14.29
CA PHE A 263 16.59 11.79 -15.22
C PHE A 263 16.29 12.25 -16.66
N PRO A 264 15.35 13.19 -16.89
CA PRO A 264 15.12 13.73 -18.23
C PRO A 264 16.34 14.43 -18.80
N TRP A 265 17.09 15.16 -17.96
CA TRP A 265 18.30 15.86 -18.40
C TRP A 265 19.37 14.88 -18.91
N VAL A 266 19.64 13.81 -18.16
CA VAL A 266 20.57 12.75 -18.57
C VAL A 266 20.08 12.07 -19.86
N CYS A 267 18.79 11.74 -19.96
CA CYS A 267 18.22 11.18 -21.18
C CYS A 267 18.42 12.13 -22.38
N CYS A 268 18.09 13.41 -22.25
CA CYS A 268 18.30 14.41 -23.30
C CYS A 268 19.77 14.53 -23.71
N CYS A 269 20.71 14.49 -22.76
CA CYS A 269 22.15 14.50 -23.06
C CYS A 269 22.58 13.24 -23.83
N LEU A 270 22.12 12.05 -23.42
CA LEU A 270 22.45 10.79 -24.10
C LEU A 270 21.85 10.72 -25.51
N PHE A 271 20.58 11.14 -25.69
CA PHE A 271 19.94 11.21 -27.02
C PHE A 271 20.52 12.31 -27.92
N GLY A 272 20.88 13.46 -27.35
CA GLY A 272 21.57 14.54 -28.06
C GLY A 272 22.96 14.14 -28.54
N CYS A 273 23.73 13.43 -27.71
CA CYS A 273 25.00 12.84 -28.11
C CYS A 273 24.85 11.73 -29.16
N TRP A 274 23.78 10.92 -29.09
CA TRP A 274 23.50 9.88 -30.09
C TRP A 274 23.12 10.47 -31.46
N SER A 275 22.32 11.53 -31.47
CA SER A 275 21.97 12.27 -32.70
C SER A 275 23.16 12.99 -33.34
N GLY A 276 24.22 13.30 -32.59
CA GLY A 276 25.42 13.98 -33.08
C GLY A 276 26.45 13.06 -33.75
N GLY A 277 26.33 11.73 -33.61
CA GLY A 277 27.34 10.76 -34.08
C GLY A 277 27.03 10.07 -35.41
N GLY A 278 25.91 10.38 -36.07
CA GLY A 278 25.40 9.65 -37.24
C GLY A 278 25.29 10.45 -38.53
N MET A 279 26.37 11.08 -39.00
CA MET A 279 26.48 11.47 -40.41
C MET A 279 26.93 10.26 -41.26
N GLY A 280 26.04 9.29 -41.43
CA GLY A 280 26.11 8.28 -42.48
C GLY A 280 24.92 8.47 -43.40
N GLY A 281 25.17 8.99 -44.61
CA GLY A 281 24.15 9.44 -45.56
C GLY A 281 23.07 8.39 -45.91
N PRO A 282 21.91 8.84 -46.44
CA PRO A 282 20.82 7.94 -46.81
C PRO A 282 21.27 6.99 -47.93
N PRO A 283 20.93 5.69 -47.89
CA PRO A 283 21.19 4.80 -49.01
C PRO A 283 20.25 5.18 -50.17
N SER A 284 20.82 5.84 -51.17
CA SER A 284 20.22 6.02 -52.48
C SER A 284 20.19 4.68 -53.21
N PHE A 285 19.08 3.96 -53.14
CA PHE A 285 18.80 2.85 -54.07
C PHE A 285 17.50 3.13 -54.85
N LEU A 286 17.71 3.78 -55.99
CA LEU A 286 17.03 3.65 -57.27
C LEU A 286 15.49 3.59 -57.29
N GLN A 287 14.95 4.71 -57.77
CA GLN A 287 13.89 4.79 -58.78
C GLN A 287 13.60 3.49 -59.55
N GLY A 288 12.31 3.15 -59.61
CA GLY A 288 11.71 2.64 -60.84
C GLY A 288 10.85 1.39 -60.69
N LYS A 289 9.53 1.58 -60.53
CA LYS A 289 8.55 1.07 -61.51
C LYS A 289 7.15 1.64 -61.27
N LYS A 290 6.77 2.45 -62.26
CA LYS A 290 5.45 2.77 -62.82
C LYS A 290 4.18 2.33 -62.07
N GLN A 291 3.34 3.34 -61.87
CA GLN A 291 1.88 3.27 -61.81
C GLN A 291 1.28 2.21 -62.76
N SER A 292 0.36 1.41 -62.22
CA SER A 292 -0.86 1.02 -62.93
C SER A 292 -2.01 0.98 -61.94
N ALA A 293 -3.08 1.69 -62.30
CA ALA A 293 -4.33 1.81 -61.60
C ALA A 293 -5.12 0.49 -61.54
N GLY A 294 -5.99 0.39 -60.53
CA GLY A 294 -7.01 -0.65 -60.31
C GLY A 294 -7.37 -0.67 -58.82
N PHE A 295 -8.27 0.20 -58.35
CA PHE A 295 -9.71 -0.06 -58.27
C PHE A 295 -10.01 -1.39 -57.57
N TRP A 296 -10.37 -1.36 -56.27
CA TRP A 296 -11.63 -1.86 -55.67
C TRP A 296 -11.58 -1.71 -54.13
N SER A 297 -12.78 -1.54 -53.58
CA SER A 297 -13.22 -1.09 -52.26
C SER A 297 -13.64 -2.20 -51.30
N CYS A 298 -13.73 -1.89 -50.00
CA CYS A 298 -14.37 -2.61 -48.86
C CYS A 298 -13.82 -4.02 -48.57
N TRP A 299 -13.45 -4.39 -47.33
CA TRP A 299 -14.22 -4.38 -46.07
C TRP A 299 -13.33 -4.12 -44.85
#